data_AF-A0A0C3R5L1-F1
#
_entry.id   AF-A0A0C3R5L1-F1
#
_cell.length_a   1.000
_cell.length_b   1.000
_cell.length_c   1.000
_cell.angle_alpha   90.00
_cell.angle_beta   90.00
_cell.angle_gamma   90.00
#
_symmetry.space_group_name_H-M   'P 1'
#
loop_
_entity.id
_entity.type
_entity.pdbx_description
1 polymer ?
#
loop_
_entity_poly.entity_id
_entity_poly.type
_entity_poly.pdbx_seq_one_letter_code
_entity_poly.pdbx_strand_id
1 'polypeptide(L)'
;MVRSVFDSKMFEKLFHLHFVDLMGFVNSYVKDEEVAKDIVHDVFLVLWNNRKRLDFSYSMKSYLFTLSRNYALNYLKHLRVVASNEREMTAFIESTNDELEQREKRLFRLHEKLLLLPQKQQEILKKCFIEGKGYKDVAEEFGISLNTVKTHLSRALKFLREEMHDEVVLLFFQYRKMGMGRF
;
A
#
# COMPACT_ATOMS: atom_id res chain seq x y z
N MET A 1 25.72 -49.83 -31.97
CA MET A 1 25.61 -48.37 -32.20
C MET A 1 25.63 -47.69 -30.83
N VAL A 2 26.75 -47.06 -30.48
CA VAL A 2 27.01 -46.56 -29.11
C VAL A 2 26.16 -45.31 -28.87
N ARG A 3 25.13 -45.40 -28.01
CA ARG A 3 24.52 -44.20 -27.44
C ARG A 3 25.60 -43.54 -26.59
N SER A 4 26.16 -42.43 -27.07
CA SER A 4 27.05 -41.58 -26.29
C SER A 4 26.30 -41.15 -25.04
N VAL A 5 26.58 -41.80 -23.91
CA VAL A 5 26.00 -41.44 -22.62
C VAL A 5 26.67 -40.14 -22.21
N PHE A 6 25.90 -39.06 -22.09
CA PHE A 6 26.41 -37.81 -21.55
C PHE A 6 26.81 -38.01 -20.09
N ASP A 7 28.11 -38.19 -19.89
CA ASP A 7 28.74 -38.50 -18.62
C ASP A 7 29.26 -37.24 -17.92
N SER A 8 29.81 -37.42 -16.72
CA SER A 8 30.33 -36.31 -15.92
C SER A 8 31.46 -35.54 -16.62
N LYS A 9 32.30 -36.22 -17.43
CA LYS A 9 33.44 -35.58 -18.10
C LYS A 9 32.97 -34.72 -19.27
N MET A 10 31.98 -35.20 -20.04
CA MET A 10 31.36 -34.40 -21.11
C MET A 10 30.64 -33.18 -20.55
N PHE A 11 29.95 -33.33 -19.41
CA PHE A 11 29.31 -32.21 -18.73
C PHE A 11 30.32 -31.16 -18.24
N GLU A 12 31.39 -31.59 -17.57
CA GLU A 12 32.43 -30.69 -17.06
C GLU A 12 33.10 -29.90 -18.19
N LYS A 13 33.41 -30.56 -19.31
CA LYS A 13 33.97 -29.89 -20.49
C LYS A 13 33.01 -28.86 -21.07
N LEU A 14 31.72 -29.19 -21.16
CA LEU A 14 30.69 -28.28 -21.66
C LEU A 14 30.48 -27.09 -20.72
N PHE A 15 30.53 -27.34 -19.41
CA PHE A 15 30.47 -26.31 -18.36
C PHE A 15 31.61 -25.31 -18.55
N HIS A 16 32.86 -25.77 -18.50
CA HIS A 16 34.02 -24.89 -18.67
C HIS A 16 34.03 -24.14 -20.00
N LEU A 17 33.55 -24.76 -21.09
CA LEU A 17 33.51 -24.15 -22.41
C LEU A 17 32.50 -22.99 -22.52
N HIS A 18 31.36 -23.08 -21.83
CA HIS A 18 30.24 -22.15 -22.04
C HIS A 18 29.90 -21.28 -20.84
N PHE A 19 30.44 -21.57 -19.66
CA PHE A 19 30.10 -20.82 -18.44
C PHE A 19 30.35 -19.32 -18.58
N VAL A 20 31.55 -18.91 -19.03
CA VAL A 20 31.92 -17.49 -19.16
C VAL A 20 31.06 -16.78 -20.22
N ASP A 21 30.84 -17.42 -21.36
CA ASP A 21 30.00 -16.85 -22.43
C ASP A 21 28.54 -16.69 -21.98
N LEU A 22 28.00 -17.68 -21.28
CA LEU A 22 26.64 -17.63 -20.73
C LEU A 22 26.52 -16.61 -19.61
N MET A 23 27.54 -16.46 -18.77
CA MET A 23 27.61 -15.40 -17.76
C MET A 23 27.48 -14.01 -18.40
N GLY A 24 28.32 -13.71 -19.40
CA GLY A 24 28.24 -12.45 -20.13
C GLY A 24 26.89 -12.25 -20.82
N PHE A 25 26.38 -13.32 -21.44
CA PHE A 25 25.08 -13.29 -22.12
C PHE A 25 23.92 -13.02 -21.17
N VAL A 26 23.80 -13.76 -20.06
CA VAL A 26 22.73 -13.59 -19.07
C VAL A 26 22.84 -12.24 -18.37
N ASN A 27 24.06 -11.84 -17.97
CA ASN A 27 24.28 -10.54 -17.35
C ASN A 27 23.88 -9.37 -18.27
N SER A 28 23.97 -9.55 -19.59
CA SER A 28 23.46 -8.55 -20.54
C SER A 28 21.96 -8.27 -20.42
N TYR A 29 21.17 -9.24 -19.92
CA TYR A 29 19.74 -9.09 -19.64
C TYR A 29 19.47 -8.60 -18.22
N VAL A 30 20.02 -9.28 -17.21
CA VAL A 30 19.65 -9.05 -15.80
C VAL A 30 20.42 -7.90 -15.15
N LYS A 31 21.58 -7.52 -15.71
CA LYS A 31 22.44 -6.43 -15.23
C LYS A 31 22.85 -6.57 -13.76
N ASP A 32 22.95 -7.81 -13.30
CA ASP A 32 23.33 -8.19 -11.94
C ASP A 32 24.16 -9.48 -12.05
N GLU A 33 25.41 -9.40 -11.59
CA GLU A 33 26.39 -10.47 -11.76
C GLU A 33 26.04 -11.71 -10.92
N GLU A 34 25.54 -11.52 -9.70
CA GLU A 34 25.18 -12.62 -8.80
C GLU A 34 23.94 -13.34 -9.33
N VAL A 35 22.93 -12.59 -9.78
CA VAL A 35 21.74 -13.18 -10.41
C VAL A 35 22.10 -13.89 -11.71
N ALA A 36 23.00 -13.31 -12.52
CA ALA A 36 23.45 -13.96 -13.74
C ALA A 36 24.13 -15.30 -13.46
N LYS A 37 24.96 -15.35 -12.40
CA LYS A 37 25.63 -16.56 -11.93
C LYS A 37 24.65 -17.64 -11.49
N ASP A 38 23.65 -17.27 -10.70
CA ASP A 38 22.62 -18.20 -10.25
C ASP A 38 21.82 -18.78 -11.42
N ILE A 39 21.42 -17.93 -12.37
CA ILE A 39 20.73 -18.39 -13.59
C ILE A 39 21.59 -19.34 -14.41
N VAL A 40 22.89 -19.04 -14.59
CA VAL A 40 23.80 -19.91 -15.34
C VAL A 40 23.98 -21.25 -14.62
N HIS A 41 24.10 -21.25 -13.29
CA HIS A 41 24.12 -22.50 -12.51
C HIS A 41 22.84 -23.32 -12.67
N ASP A 42 21.66 -22.68 -12.59
CA ASP A 42 20.38 -23.34 -12.79
C ASP A 42 20.25 -23.95 -14.19
N VAL A 43 20.71 -23.25 -15.22
CA VAL A 43 20.75 -23.75 -16.59
C VAL A 43 21.57 -25.04 -16.69
N PHE A 44 22.75 -25.08 -16.06
CA PHE A 44 23.58 -26.28 -16.04
C PHE A 44 22.99 -27.39 -15.16
N LEU A 45 22.31 -27.06 -14.06
CA LEU A 45 21.60 -28.04 -13.24
C LEU A 45 20.44 -28.69 -14.01
N VAL A 46 19.68 -27.88 -14.75
CA VAL A 46 18.60 -28.35 -15.63
C VAL A 46 19.15 -29.23 -16.74
N LEU A 47 20.28 -28.85 -17.34
CA LEU A 47 20.97 -29.67 -18.33
C LEU A 47 21.37 -31.03 -17.74
N TRP A 48 21.99 -31.03 -16.56
CA TRP A 48 22.40 -32.25 -15.87
C TRP A 48 21.21 -33.16 -15.58
N ASN A 49 20.12 -32.60 -15.07
CA ASN A 49 18.92 -33.37 -14.74
C ASN A 49 18.24 -33.96 -15.98
N ASN A 50 18.26 -33.24 -17.10
CA ASN A 50 17.65 -33.69 -18.36
C ASN A 50 18.58 -34.49 -19.28
N ARG A 51 19.84 -34.73 -18.88
CA ARG A 51 20.89 -35.33 -19.72
C ARG A 51 20.52 -36.62 -20.44
N LYS A 52 19.64 -37.44 -19.85
CA LYS A 52 19.19 -38.73 -20.43
C LYS A 52 18.20 -38.57 -21.58
N ARG A 53 17.59 -37.39 -21.71
CA ARG A 53 16.55 -37.04 -22.68
C ARG A 53 17.04 -36.03 -23.73
N LEU A 54 18.30 -35.61 -23.65
CA LEU A 54 18.87 -34.68 -24.61
C LEU A 54 19.10 -35.39 -25.94
N ASP A 55 18.56 -34.79 -27.00
CA ASP A 55 18.85 -35.21 -28.36
C ASP A 55 20.08 -34.45 -28.86
N PHE A 56 21.17 -35.20 -29.10
CA PHE A 56 22.44 -34.68 -29.59
C PHE A 56 22.41 -34.32 -31.08
N SER A 57 21.27 -34.49 -31.76
CA SER A 57 21.07 -33.99 -33.13
C SER A 57 21.06 -32.46 -33.20
N TYR A 58 20.82 -31.77 -32.08
CA TYR A 58 20.81 -30.31 -31.99
C TYR A 58 22.09 -29.75 -31.37
N SER A 59 22.45 -28.52 -31.75
CA SER A 59 23.58 -27.80 -31.16
C SER A 59 23.33 -27.51 -29.67
N MET A 60 24.12 -28.15 -28.81
CA MET A 60 24.11 -27.93 -27.36
C MET A 60 24.32 -26.47 -26.98
N LYS A 61 25.11 -25.74 -27.78
CA LYS A 61 25.30 -24.29 -27.62
C LYS A 61 23.98 -23.55 -27.82
N SER A 62 23.25 -23.80 -28.91
CA SER A 62 21.97 -23.14 -29.17
C SER A 62 20.94 -23.46 -28.08
N TYR A 63 20.93 -24.70 -27.58
CA TYR A 63 20.06 -25.11 -26.48
C TYR A 63 20.36 -24.33 -25.20
N LEU A 64 21.63 -24.27 -24.78
CA LEU A 64 22.06 -23.55 -23.58
C LEU A 64 21.70 -22.06 -23.63
N PHE A 65 22.02 -21.37 -24.74
CA PHE A 65 21.70 -19.95 -24.88
C PHE A 65 20.19 -19.68 -24.88
N THR A 66 19.39 -20.55 -25.50
CA THR A 66 17.92 -20.45 -25.47
C THR A 66 17.39 -20.62 -24.05
N LEU A 67 17.89 -21.64 -23.34
CA LEU A 67 17.49 -21.91 -21.96
C LEU A 67 17.88 -20.74 -21.03
N SER A 68 19.12 -20.26 -21.11
CA SER A 68 19.61 -19.11 -20.36
C SER A 68 18.79 -17.83 -20.63
N ARG A 69 18.46 -17.56 -21.90
CA ARG A 69 17.59 -16.43 -22.25
C ARG A 69 16.22 -16.54 -21.59
N ASN A 70 15.61 -17.73 -21.60
CA ASN A 70 14.29 -17.93 -21.02
C ASN A 70 14.30 -17.72 -19.49
N TYR A 71 15.34 -18.18 -18.80
CA TYR A 71 15.51 -17.95 -17.37
C TYR A 71 15.68 -16.46 -17.06
N ALA A 72 16.53 -15.75 -17.81
CA ALA A 72 16.71 -14.30 -17.65
C ALA A 72 15.42 -13.51 -17.88
N LEU A 73 14.65 -13.85 -18.93
CA LEU A 73 13.37 -13.18 -19.21
C LEU A 73 12.31 -13.48 -18.15
N ASN A 74 12.27 -14.71 -17.62
CA ASN A 74 11.37 -15.06 -16.53
C ASN A 74 11.70 -14.30 -15.24
N TYR A 75 12.98 -14.17 -14.91
CA TYR A 75 13.43 -13.36 -13.78
C TYR A 75 13.01 -11.89 -13.93
N LEU A 76 13.27 -11.28 -15.10
CA LEU A 76 12.86 -9.90 -15.38
C LEU A 76 11.33 -9.70 -15.33
N LYS A 77 10.58 -10.69 -15.83
CA LYS A 77 9.11 -10.67 -15.74
C LYS A 77 8.66 -10.70 -14.28
N HIS A 78 9.28 -11.53 -13.44
CA HIS A 78 8.97 -11.60 -12.01
C HIS A 78 9.25 -10.26 -11.32
N LEU A 79 10.43 -9.65 -11.55
CA LEU A 79 10.76 -8.33 -11.00
C LEU A 79 9.75 -7.26 -11.40
N ARG A 80 9.31 -7.25 -12.66
CA ARG A 80 8.32 -6.27 -13.14
C ARG A 80 6.98 -6.41 -12.43
N VAL A 81 6.55 -7.64 -12.14
CA VAL A 81 5.30 -7.89 -11.38
C VAL A 81 5.44 -7.40 -9.95
N VAL A 82 6.55 -7.73 -9.28
CA VAL A 82 6.82 -7.28 -7.90
C VAL A 82 6.83 -5.75 -7.82
N ALA A 83 7.55 -5.06 -8.72
CA ALA A 83 7.62 -3.61 -8.74
C ALA A 83 6.27 -2.93 -9.06
N SER A 84 5.42 -3.56 -9.87
CA SER A 84 4.06 -3.07 -10.14
C SER A 84 3.19 -3.13 -8.88
N ASN A 85 3.23 -4.27 -8.19
CA ASN A 85 2.46 -4.48 -6.97
C ASN A 85 2.91 -3.56 -5.83
N GLU A 86 4.22 -3.31 -5.70
CA GLU A 86 4.76 -2.36 -4.71
C GLU A 86 4.28 -0.93 -4.98
N ARG A 87 4.25 -0.49 -6.24
CA ARG A 87 3.74 0.85 -6.59
C ARG A 87 2.24 0.99 -6.29
N GLU A 88 1.44 -0.02 -6.59
CA GLU A 88 0.02 -0.02 -6.29
C GLU A 88 -0.24 0.03 -4.77
N MET A 89 0.56 -0.71 -3.99
CA MET A 89 0.50 -0.69 -2.53
C MET A 89 0.86 0.68 -1.94
N THR A 90 1.95 1.30 -2.43
CA THR A 90 2.36 2.64 -1.99
C THR A 90 1.29 3.69 -2.30
N ALA A 91 0.73 3.68 -3.52
CA ALA A 91 -0.32 4.62 -3.91
C ALA A 91 -1.61 4.46 -3.07
N PHE A 92 -1.95 3.23 -2.67
CA PHE A 92 -3.09 2.96 -1.79
C PHE A 92 -2.84 3.46 -0.35
N ILE A 93 -1.62 3.34 0.16
CA ILE A 93 -1.24 3.86 1.49
C ILE A 93 -1.26 5.39 1.49
N GLU A 94 -0.72 6.02 0.44
CA GLU A 94 -0.72 7.48 0.29
C GLU A 94 -2.14 8.05 0.23
N SER A 95 -3.04 7.46 -0.56
CA SER A 95 -4.44 7.92 -0.64
C SER A 95 -5.19 7.78 0.69
N THR A 96 -4.92 6.70 1.44
CA THR A 96 -5.52 6.49 2.76
C THR A 96 -5.00 7.51 3.78
N ASN A 97 -3.71 7.85 3.73
CA ASN A 97 -3.12 8.86 4.60
C ASN A 97 -3.64 10.26 4.29
N ASP A 98 -3.80 10.62 3.02
CA ASP A 98 -4.38 11.90 2.61
C ASP A 98 -5.82 12.04 3.13
N GLU A 99 -6.63 11.00 3.04
CA GLU A 99 -8.00 11.01 3.58
C GLU A 99 -8.05 11.16 5.11
N LEU A 100 -7.12 10.51 5.83
CA LEU A 100 -6.99 10.62 7.28
C LEU A 100 -6.52 12.03 7.69
N GLU A 101 -5.50 12.58 7.03
CA GLU A 101 -4.99 13.92 7.32
C GLU A 101 -6.04 15.00 7.05
N GLN A 102 -6.78 14.88 5.94
CA GLN A 102 -7.90 15.79 5.63
C GLN A 102 -9.03 15.67 6.67
N ARG A 103 -9.30 14.46 7.17
CA ARG A 103 -10.27 14.24 8.24
C ARG A 103 -9.82 14.88 9.55
N GLU A 104 -8.56 14.72 9.95
CA GLU A 104 -8.01 15.34 11.16
C GLU A 104 -8.02 16.87 11.07
N LYS A 105 -7.63 17.45 9.92
CA LYS A 105 -7.72 18.89 9.66
C LYS A 105 -9.15 19.43 9.80
N ARG A 106 -10.14 18.72 9.26
CA ARG A 106 -11.58 19.10 9.40
C ARG A 106 -12.04 19.07 10.86
N LEU A 107 -11.63 18.07 11.63
CA LEU A 107 -11.97 17.97 13.06
C LEU A 107 -11.26 19.01 13.92
N PHE A 108 -10.00 19.31 13.62
CA PHE A 108 -9.25 20.38 14.28
C PHE A 108 -9.91 21.74 14.00
N ARG A 109 -10.25 22.02 12.74
CA ARG A 109 -10.99 23.24 12.37
C ARG A 109 -12.34 23.32 13.10
N LEU A 110 -13.05 22.21 13.28
CA LEU A 110 -14.29 22.19 14.08
C LEU A 110 -14.01 22.60 15.52
N HIS A 111 -12.98 22.04 16.13
CA HIS A 111 -12.59 22.39 17.49
C HIS A 111 -12.24 23.89 17.63
N GLU A 112 -11.45 24.44 16.71
CA GLU A 112 -11.12 25.87 16.71
C GLU A 112 -12.38 26.75 16.62
N LYS A 113 -13.34 26.40 15.76
CA LYS A 113 -14.58 27.17 15.64
C LYS A 113 -15.48 27.01 16.85
N LEU A 114 -15.49 25.84 17.50
CA LEU A 114 -16.22 25.63 18.75
C LEU A 114 -15.72 26.57 19.85
N LEU A 115 -14.42 26.79 19.95
CA LEU A 115 -13.82 27.70 20.93
C LEU A 115 -14.17 29.18 20.71
N LEU A 116 -14.61 29.58 19.50
CA LEU A 116 -15.03 30.94 19.19
C LEU A 116 -16.47 31.25 19.58
N LEU A 117 -17.28 30.24 19.87
CA LEU A 117 -18.66 30.45 20.31
C LEU A 117 -18.69 31.13 21.69
N PRO A 118 -19.73 31.91 22.03
CA PRO A 118 -19.92 32.36 23.40
C PRO A 118 -19.99 31.18 24.37
N GLN A 119 -19.38 31.30 25.56
CA GLN A 119 -19.23 30.20 26.53
C GLN A 119 -20.55 29.44 26.81
N LYS A 120 -21.66 30.16 27.04
CA LYS A 120 -22.97 29.53 27.24
C LYS A 120 -23.45 28.69 26.04
N GLN A 121 -23.13 29.12 24.82
CA GLN A 121 -23.48 28.34 23.62
C GLN A 121 -22.62 27.08 23.49
N GLN A 122 -21.33 27.18 23.81
CA GLN A 122 -20.42 26.03 23.83
C GLN A 122 -20.91 24.95 24.80
N GLU A 123 -21.22 25.34 26.04
CA GLU A 123 -21.63 24.39 27.08
C GLU A 123 -22.97 23.73 26.74
N ILE A 124 -23.96 24.50 26.28
CA ILE A 124 -25.26 23.96 25.86
C ILE A 124 -25.09 23.00 24.68
N LEU A 125 -24.26 23.37 23.68
CA LEU A 125 -24.00 22.52 22.51
C LEU A 125 -23.31 21.22 22.91
N LYS A 126 -22.29 21.29 23.77
CA LYS A 126 -21.58 20.12 24.31
C LYS A 126 -22.54 19.16 25.02
N LYS A 127 -23.38 19.65 25.93
CA LYS A 127 -24.35 18.79 26.63
C LYS A 127 -25.32 18.11 25.68
N CYS A 128 -25.79 18.81 24.64
CA CYS A 128 -26.75 18.24 23.70
C CYS A 128 -26.12 17.28 22.69
N PHE A 129 -25.00 17.67 22.05
CA PHE A 129 -24.43 16.96 20.90
C PHE A 129 -23.33 15.96 21.27
N ILE A 130 -22.63 16.20 22.38
CA ILE A 130 -21.52 15.35 22.83
C ILE A 130 -22.00 14.43 23.96
N GLU A 131 -22.64 15.00 24.98
CA GLU A 131 -23.15 14.22 26.12
C GLU A 131 -24.53 13.60 25.85
N GLY A 132 -25.23 14.02 24.80
CA GLY A 132 -26.52 13.44 24.41
C GLY A 132 -27.69 13.78 25.34
N LYS A 133 -27.59 14.83 26.15
CA LYS A 133 -28.65 15.24 27.08
C LYS A 133 -29.87 15.80 26.33
N GLY A 134 -31.06 15.56 26.87
CA GLY A 134 -32.30 16.13 26.36
C GLY A 134 -32.36 17.65 26.59
N TYR A 135 -33.01 18.39 25.68
CA TYR A 135 -33.11 19.85 25.79
C TYR A 135 -33.83 20.33 27.06
N LYS A 136 -34.75 19.52 27.61
CA LYS A 136 -35.44 19.81 28.87
C LYS A 136 -34.47 19.74 30.06
N ASP A 137 -33.69 18.68 30.13
CA ASP A 137 -32.70 18.47 31.19
C ASP A 137 -31.65 19.60 31.18
N VAL A 138 -31.20 20.00 29.99
CA VAL A 138 -30.29 21.14 29.82
C VAL A 138 -30.96 22.46 30.24
N ALA A 139 -32.23 22.67 29.90
CA ALA A 139 -32.96 23.87 30.30
C ALA A 139 -33.05 23.99 31.84
N GLU A 140 -33.37 22.88 32.51
CA GLU A 140 -33.41 22.78 33.98
C GLU A 140 -32.02 23.01 34.59
N GLU A 141 -30.98 22.36 34.05
CA GLU A 141 -29.59 22.48 34.54
C GLU A 141 -29.06 23.93 34.47
N PHE A 142 -29.42 24.67 33.42
CA PHE A 142 -29.00 26.07 33.25
C PHE A 142 -29.99 27.09 33.84
N GLY A 143 -31.15 26.65 34.34
CA GLY A 143 -32.21 27.54 34.84
C GLY A 143 -32.78 28.48 33.77
N ILE A 144 -32.85 28.03 32.52
CA ILE A 144 -33.37 28.81 31.37
C ILE A 144 -34.56 28.12 30.72
N SER A 145 -35.30 28.82 29.85
CA SER A 145 -36.41 28.19 29.13
C SER A 145 -35.91 27.21 28.05
N LEU A 146 -36.73 26.21 27.72
CA LEU A 146 -36.47 25.30 26.61
C LEU A 146 -36.33 26.03 25.25
N ASN A 147 -37.03 27.14 25.06
CA ASN A 147 -36.86 27.98 23.88
C ASN A 147 -35.48 28.66 23.87
N THR A 148 -34.98 29.10 25.02
CA THR A 148 -33.65 29.70 25.15
C THR A 148 -32.55 28.69 24.79
N VAL A 149 -32.67 27.43 25.22
CA VAL A 149 -31.77 26.33 24.80
C VAL A 149 -31.78 26.18 23.28
N LYS A 150 -32.96 26.07 22.66
CA LYS A 150 -33.10 25.97 21.19
C LYS A 150 -32.50 27.16 20.47
N THR A 151 -32.66 28.38 20.99
CA THR A 151 -32.07 29.60 20.41
C THR A 151 -30.54 29.56 20.49
N HIS A 152 -29.96 29.14 21.61
CA HIS A 152 -28.50 28.99 21.72
C HIS A 152 -27.95 27.96 20.73
N LEU A 153 -28.60 26.79 20.63
CA LEU A 153 -28.21 25.75 19.65
C LEU A 153 -28.34 26.23 18.21
N SER A 154 -29.45 26.90 17.87
CA SER A 154 -29.67 27.42 16.52
C SER A 154 -28.61 28.46 16.13
N ARG A 155 -28.24 29.37 17.05
CA ARG A 155 -27.18 30.35 16.81
C ARG A 155 -25.81 29.69 16.66
N ALA A 156 -25.49 28.72 17.51
CA ALA A 156 -24.22 28.00 17.45
C ALA A 156 -24.07 27.21 16.13
N LEU A 157 -25.12 26.47 15.74
CA LEU A 157 -25.11 25.70 14.49
C LEU A 157 -25.09 26.61 13.26
N LYS A 158 -25.73 27.78 13.31
CA LYS A 158 -25.66 28.78 12.24
C LYS A 158 -24.23 29.28 12.06
N PHE A 159 -23.57 29.69 13.15
CA PHE A 159 -22.18 30.13 13.12
C PHE A 159 -21.26 29.05 12.55
N LEU A 160 -21.36 27.81 13.03
CA LEU A 160 -20.51 26.73 12.54
C LEU A 160 -20.74 26.42 11.06
N ARG A 161 -21.98 26.52 10.58
CA ARG A 161 -22.30 26.30 9.15
C ARG A 161 -21.73 27.40 8.26
N GLU A 162 -21.77 28.65 8.72
CA GLU A 162 -21.17 29.78 8.00
C GLU A 162 -19.64 29.65 7.93
N GLU A 163 -19.01 29.14 8.99
CA GLU A 163 -17.55 29.01 9.08
C GLU A 163 -16.97 27.73 8.43
N MET A 164 -17.78 26.68 8.26
CA MET A 164 -17.31 25.34 7.88
C MET A 164 -18.08 24.67 6.72
N HIS A 165 -19.07 25.34 6.12
CA HIS A 165 -19.97 24.78 5.10
C HIS A 165 -20.80 23.57 5.62
N ASP A 166 -21.46 22.81 4.73
CA ASP A 166 -22.60 21.93 5.07
C ASP A 166 -22.27 20.63 5.84
N GLU A 167 -21.00 20.33 6.16
CA GLU A 167 -20.62 19.05 6.77
C GLU A 167 -20.69 19.02 8.32
N VAL A 168 -21.15 20.10 8.96
CA VAL A 168 -21.10 20.28 10.42
C VAL A 168 -21.71 19.12 11.21
N VAL A 169 -22.84 18.57 10.77
CA VAL A 169 -23.52 17.47 11.47
C VAL A 169 -22.67 16.19 11.47
N LEU A 170 -22.11 15.82 10.31
CA LEU A 170 -21.26 14.63 10.16
C LEU A 170 -19.97 14.79 10.97
N LEU A 171 -19.39 15.99 10.98
CA LEU A 171 -18.20 16.28 11.78
C LEU A 171 -18.48 16.14 13.28
N PHE A 172 -19.65 16.56 13.79
CA PHE A 172 -20.01 16.32 15.19
C PHE A 172 -20.12 14.84 15.54
N PHE A 173 -20.70 14.01 14.67
CA PHE A 173 -20.73 12.56 14.86
C PHE A 173 -19.33 11.95 14.91
N GLN A 174 -18.44 12.39 14.02
CA GLN A 174 -17.04 11.95 13.99
C GLN A 174 -16.25 12.43 15.22
N TYR A 175 -16.45 13.68 15.63
CA TYR A 175 -15.83 14.30 16.79
C TYR A 175 -16.22 13.57 18.08
N ARG A 176 -17.51 13.20 18.23
CA ARG A 176 -17.99 12.36 19.33
C ARG A 176 -17.32 10.98 19.33
N LYS A 177 -17.21 10.34 18.16
CA LYS A 177 -16.59 9.01 18.02
C LYS A 177 -15.10 8.98 18.39
N MET A 178 -14.37 10.08 18.16
CA MET A 178 -12.95 10.20 18.51
C MET A 178 -12.70 10.57 19.98
N GLY A 179 -13.74 10.74 20.80
CA GLY A 179 -13.59 11.01 22.23
C GLY A 179 -13.03 12.41 22.55
N MET A 180 -12.99 13.32 21.58
CA MET A 180 -12.49 14.70 21.73
C MET A 180 -13.45 15.62 22.53
N GLY A 181 -14.34 15.06 23.35
CA GLY A 181 -15.40 15.80 24.07
C GLY A 181 -14.93 16.77 25.17
N ARG A 182 -13.65 17.15 25.17
CA ARG A 182 -13.03 18.07 26.12
C ARG A 182 -12.60 19.35 25.40
N PHE A 183 -13.56 20.23 25.20
CA PHE A 183 -13.35 21.68 25.14
C PHE A 183 -14.18 22.32 26.25
#